data_AF-A0A5D3WJW5-F1
#
_entry.id   AF-A0A5D3WJW5-F1
#
_cell.length_a   1.000
_cell.length_b   1.000
_cell.length_c   1.000
_cell.angle_alpha   90.00
_cell.angle_beta   90.00
_cell.angle_gamma   90.00
#
_symmetry.space_group_name_H-M   'P 1'
#
loop_
_entity.id
_entity.type
_entity.pdbx_description
1 polymer ?
#
loop_
_entity_poly.entity_id
_entity_poly.type
_entity_poly.pdbx_seq_one_letter_code
_entity_poly.pdbx_strand_id
1 'polypeptide(L)' 'MDVYTYEHICESLKSGKRPMVMNTETGDKGEVYLCGHGYFNVHVGDGSEVWPSHDCKQLED' A
#
# COMPACT_ATOMS: atom_id res chain seq x y z
N MET A 1 -6.19 6.42 13.16
CA MET A 1 -5.24 5.64 12.34
C MET A 1 -5.56 4.18 12.55
N ASP A 2 -6.06 3.50 11.52
CA ASP A 2 -6.07 2.04 11.54
C ASP A 2 -4.63 1.56 11.36
N VAL A 3 -3.90 1.48 12.48
CA VAL A 3 -2.57 0.85 12.56
C VAL A 3 -2.60 -0.55 11.92
N TYR A 4 -3.77 -1.19 11.98
CA TYR A 4 -4.10 -2.44 11.32
C TYR A 4 -3.82 -2.44 9.81
N THR A 5 -4.13 -1.36 9.08
CA THR A 5 -3.95 -1.34 7.63
C THR A 5 -2.47 -1.40 7.24
N TYR A 6 -1.60 -0.67 7.95
CA TYR A 6 -0.16 -0.70 7.66
C TYR A 6 0.46 -2.06 7.98
N GLU A 7 0.28 -2.55 9.20
CA GLU A 7 0.90 -3.80 9.64
C GLU A 7 0.41 -4.98 8.78
N HIS A 8 -0.89 -5.07 8.51
CA HIS A 8 -1.48 -6.15 7.74
C HIS A 8 -0.99 -6.20 6.29
N ILE A 9 -0.86 -5.04 5.62
CA ILE A 9 -0.31 -4.96 4.27
C ILE A 9 1.15 -5.40 4.26
N CYS A 10 1.94 -4.96 5.24
CA CYS A 10 3.35 -5.31 5.32
C CYS A 10 3.58 -6.80 5.65
N GLU A 11 2.73 -7.41 6.47
CA GLU A 11 2.74 -8.85 6.73
C GLU A 11 2.33 -9.67 5.48
N SER A 12 1.33 -9.19 4.74
CA SER A 12 0.94 -9.80 3.46
C SER A 12 2.10 -9.79 2.47
N LEU A 13 2.82 -8.67 2.37
CA LEU A 13 4.01 -8.55 1.53
C LEU A 13 5.13 -9.52 1.95
N LYS A 14 5.41 -9.63 3.26
CA LYS A 14 6.39 -10.60 3.80
C LYS A 14 6.01 -12.05 3.52
N SER A 15 4.71 -12.33 3.43
CA SER A 15 4.18 -13.65 3.09
C SER A 15 4.21 -13.95 1.58
N GLY A 16 4.77 -13.03 0.77
CA GLY A 16 4.88 -13.17 -0.69
C GLY A 16 3.64 -12.75 -1.46
N LYS A 17 2.60 -12.23 -0.79
CA LYS A 17 1.45 -11.62 -1.45
C LYS A 17 1.81 -10.21 -1.93
N ARG A 18 1.10 -9.72 -2.92
CA ARG A 18 1.28 -8.35 -3.43
C ARG A 18 -0.03 -7.56 -3.28
N PRO A 19 -0.25 -6.96 -2.10
CA PRO A 19 -1.53 -6.30 -1.82
C PRO A 19 -1.71 -5.04 -2.68
N MET A 20 -2.93 -4.82 -3.17
CA MET A 20 -3.31 -3.58 -3.82
C MET A 20 -3.84 -2.57 -2.81
N VAL A 21 -3.45 -1.31 -2.99
CA VAL A 21 -3.98 -0.18 -2.23
C VAL A 21 -4.49 0.89 -3.17
N MET A 22 -5.42 1.69 -2.66
CA MET A 22 -5.88 2.91 -3.30
C MET A 22 -5.43 4.11 -2.47
N ASN A 23 -4.79 5.08 -3.10
CA ASN A 23 -4.55 6.39 -2.53
C ASN A 23 -5.90 7.11 -2.35
N THR A 24 -6.27 7.47 -1.13
CA THR A 24 -7.56 8.09 -0.82
C THR A 24 -7.62 9.57 -1.18
N GLU A 25 -6.48 10.23 -1.39
CA GLU A 25 -6.41 11.62 -1.86
C GLU A 25 -6.57 11.71 -3.38
N THR A 26 -5.83 10.89 -4.14
CA THR A 26 -5.81 10.96 -5.61
C THR A 26 -6.80 10.00 -6.27
N GLY A 27 -7.18 8.92 -5.57
CA GLY A 27 -7.98 7.82 -6.13
C GLY A 27 -7.17 6.80 -6.94
N ASP A 28 -5.86 6.99 -7.05
CA ASP A 28 -4.98 6.08 -7.78
C ASP A 28 -4.84 4.74 -7.08
N LYS A 29 -4.60 3.69 -7.86
CA LYS A 29 -4.46 2.32 -7.37
C LYS A 29 -3.10 1.78 -7.73
N GLY A 30 -2.49 1.06 -6.81
CA GLY A 30 -1.18 0.49 -7.03
C GLY A 30 -0.93 -0.78 -6.23
N GLU A 31 0.02 -1.57 -6.70
CA GLU A 31 0.53 -2.76 -6.03
C GLU A 31 1.63 -2.37 -5.04
N VAL A 32 1.46 -2.67 -3.75
CA VAL A 32 2.51 -2.42 -2.76
C VAL A 32 3.62 -3.45 -2.93
N TYR A 33 4.85 -2.97 -3.11
CA TYR A 33 6.04 -3.83 -3.24
C TYR A 33 7.07 -3.60 -2.13
N LEU A 34 6.93 -2.53 -1.34
CA LEU A 34 7.78 -2.28 -0.17
C LEU A 34 7.02 -1.49 0.89
N CYS A 35 7.24 -1.83 2.16
CA CYS A 35 6.85 -1.02 3.31
C CYS A 35 8.09 -0.39 3.96
N GLY A 36 7.98 0.87 4.39
CA GLY A 36 9.04 1.51 5.17
C GLY A 36 8.53 2.69 5.98
N HIS A 37 8.78 2.70 7.28
CA HIS A 37 8.55 3.85 8.18
C HIS A 37 7.14 4.50 8.08
N GLY A 38 6.08 3.71 7.86
CA GLY A 38 4.72 4.23 7.71
C GLY A 38 4.36 4.70 6.30
N TYR A 39 5.17 4.31 5.30
CA TYR A 39 4.92 4.55 3.88
C TYR A 39 4.88 3.24 3.12
N PHE A 40 4.13 3.26 2.02
CA PHE A 40 4.10 2.20 1.02
C PHE A 40 4.81 2.68 -0.24
N ASN A 41 5.64 1.82 -0.82
CA ASN A 41 6.11 2.00 -2.19
C ASN A 41 5.20 1.15 -3.08
N VAL A 42 4.67 1.79 -4.11
CA VAL A 42 3.52 1.31 -4.86
C VAL A 42 3.81 1.40 -6.34
N HIS A 43 3.57 0.32 -7.08
CA HIS A 43 3.63 0.34 -8.54
C HIS A 43 2.32 0.87 -9.09
N VAL A 44 2.39 1.94 -9.88
CA VAL A 44 1.23 2.64 -10.46
C VAL A 44 1.49 2.77 -11.97
N GLY A 45 0.74 2.01 -12.77
CA GLY A 45 1.01 1.91 -14.21
C GLY A 45 2.43 1.40 -14.49
N ASP A 46 3.20 2.14 -15.28
CA ASP A 46 4.61 1.85 -15.59
C ASP A 46 5.59 2.49 -14.58
N GLY A 47 5.08 3.17 -13.55
CA GLY A 47 5.86 3.93 -12.58
C GLY A 47 5.82 3.36 -11.16
N SER A 48 6.53 4.04 -10.28
CA SER A 48 6.54 3.77 -8.84
C SER A 48 6.31 5.06 -8.07
N GLU A 49 5.48 4.98 -7.04
CA GLU A 49 5.20 6.09 -6.13
C GLU A 49 5.41 5.68 -4.68
N VAL A 50 5.46 6.69 -3.80
CA VAL A 50 5.54 6.49 -2.34
C VAL A 50 4.35 7.18 -1.71
N TRP A 51 3.50 6.41 -1.04
CA TRP A 51 2.29 6.90 -0.40
C TRP A 51 2.36 6.75 1.11
N PRO A 52 1.95 7.78 1.89
CA PRO A 52 1.78 7.64 3.33
C PRO A 52 0.71 6.59 3.63
N SER A 53 0.95 5.73 4.62
CA SER A 53 0.02 4.63 4.89
C SER A 53 -1.36 5.08 5.36
N HIS A 54 -1.46 6.30 5.91
CA HIS A 54 -2.74 6.87 6.35
C HIS A 54 -3.60 7.37 5.20
N ASP A 55 -3.01 7.59 4.03
CA ASP A 55 -3.71 7.98 2.79
C ASP A 55 -3.97 6.76 1.91
N CYS A 56 -3.79 5.55 2.43
CA CYS A 56 -3.98 4.32 1.69
C CYS A 56 -5.12 3.49 2.28
N LYS A 57 -6.00 3.05 1.39
CA LYS A 57 -7.03 2.04 1.68
C LYS A 57 -6.64 0.72 1.00
N GLN A 58 -6.56 -0.36 1.77
CA GLN A 58 -6.40 -1.70 1.20
C GLN A 58 -7.62 -2.01 0.33
N LEU A 59 -7.36 -2.48 -0.89
CA LEU A 59 -8.38 -3.10 -1.72
C LEU A 59 -8.38 -4.58 -1.38
N GLU A 60 -9.50 -5.08 -0.86
CA GLU A 60 -9.69 -6.52 -0.65
C GLU A 60 -9.69 -7.22 -2.03
N ASP A 61 -9.06 -8.39 -2.07
CA ASP A 61 -9.06 -9.29 -3.23
C ASP A 61 -10.40 -10.02 -3.34
#